data_AF-A0AAV5VTS7-F1
#
_entry.id   AF-A0AAV5VTS7-F1
#
_cell.length_a   1.000
_cell.length_b   1.000
_cell.length_c   1.000
_cell.angle_alpha   90.00
_cell.angle_beta   90.00
_cell.angle_gamma   90.00
#
_symmetry.space_group_name_H-M   'P 1'
#
loop_
_entity.id
_entity.type
_entity.pdbx_description
1 polymer ?
#
loop_
_entity_poly.entity_id
_entity_poly.type
_entity_poly.pdbx_seq_one_letter_code
_entity_poly.pdbx_strand_id
1 'polypeptide(L)'
;MVNLTLSDGWHSFMPVYQHHIALTTHAISAIALYLMITKTPPSGRPFARYLICLQLSIVSADLNFGLLGAPTALYPIPCGLCNGFLCTVFGFSGHAVIMLMFFTVAYTGVSIIYCFHYKFVTILAMICHRPVESTWPKLFRISIFILFTIPCILQSTLHRSLEGGPAFVSKSFPTLFYLFEDTEYQAFAYDFGVEPRLAAIFASATI
;
A
#
# COMPACT_ATOMS: atom_id res chain seq x y z
N MET A 1 15.28 14.48 28.26
CA MET A 1 14.78 13.96 26.97
C MET A 1 15.99 13.58 26.14
N VAL A 2 15.99 12.40 25.50
CA VAL A 2 17.11 11.98 24.64
C VAL A 2 17.06 12.82 23.36
N ASN A 3 18.20 13.37 22.94
CA ASN A 3 18.28 14.10 21.69
C ASN A 3 18.21 13.10 20.51
N LEU A 4 17.01 12.96 19.93
CA LEU A 4 16.79 12.13 18.76
C LEU A 4 16.96 13.01 17.52
N THR A 5 18.03 12.74 16.77
CA THR A 5 18.27 13.30 15.44
C THR A 5 18.37 12.15 14.46
N LEU A 6 17.89 12.37 13.24
CA LEU A 6 18.07 11.41 12.16
C LEU A 6 19.46 11.67 11.57
N SER A 7 20.21 10.62 11.25
CA SER A 7 21.54 10.83 10.66
C SER A 7 21.40 11.35 9.23
N ASP A 8 22.21 12.33 8.85
CA ASP A 8 22.21 12.91 7.49
C ASP A 8 22.36 11.83 6.41
N GLY A 9 23.17 10.81 6.69
CA GLY A 9 23.35 9.66 5.80
C GLY A 9 22.06 8.87 5.56
N TRP A 10 21.14 8.83 6.53
CA TRP A 10 19.87 8.11 6.39
C TRP A 10 18.92 8.80 5.40
N HIS A 11 18.88 10.13 5.42
CA HIS A 11 18.06 10.93 4.50
C HIS A 11 18.41 10.66 3.04
N SER A 12 19.70 10.44 2.75
CA SER A 12 20.16 10.13 1.39
C SER A 12 20.08 8.63 1.07
N PHE A 13 20.43 7.77 2.03
CA PHE A 13 20.50 6.33 1.80
C PHE A 13 19.12 5.70 1.54
N MET A 14 18.11 6.05 2.35
CA MET A 14 16.81 5.37 2.29
C MET A 14 16.07 5.55 0.96
N PRO A 15 15.97 6.76 0.38
CA PRO A 15 15.35 6.95 -0.93
C PRO A 15 16.08 6.18 -2.04
N VAL A 16 17.42 6.23 -2.06
CA VAL A 16 18.23 5.49 -3.05
C VAL A 16 17.99 3.99 -2.93
N TYR A 17 18.00 3.47 -1.70
CA TYR A 17 17.70 2.07 -1.43
C TYR A 17 16.31 1.67 -1.93
N GLN A 18 15.28 2.47 -1.63
CA GLN A 18 13.90 2.22 -2.06
C GLN A 18 13.79 2.22 -3.59
N HIS A 19 14.38 3.20 -4.28
CA HIS A 19 14.37 3.28 -5.74
C HIS A 19 15.09 2.10 -6.41
N HIS A 20 16.22 1.65 -5.85
CA HIS A 20 16.93 0.48 -6.38
C HIS A 20 16.14 -0.81 -6.22
N ILE A 21 15.51 -1.02 -5.06
CA ILE A 21 14.60 -2.16 -4.87
C ILE A 21 13.45 -2.08 -5.84
N ALA A 22 12.81 -0.91 -5.97
CA ALA A 22 11.70 -0.71 -6.88
C ALA A 22 12.08 -1.10 -8.30
N LEU A 23 13.18 -0.55 -8.83
CA LEU A 23 13.64 -0.83 -10.19
C LEU A 23 13.89 -2.32 -10.42
N THR A 24 14.53 -2.97 -9.46
CA THR A 24 14.82 -4.42 -9.52
C THR A 24 13.54 -5.23 -9.54
N THR A 25 12.60 -4.95 -8.63
CA THR A 25 11.32 -5.65 -8.54
C THR A 25 10.45 -5.42 -9.77
N HIS A 26 10.47 -4.22 -10.36
CA HIS A 26 9.74 -3.94 -11.60
C HIS A 26 10.32 -4.71 -12.79
N ALA A 27 11.65 -4.79 -12.90
CA ALA A 27 12.30 -5.58 -13.95
C ALA A 27 11.90 -7.06 -13.85
N ILE A 28 11.95 -7.64 -12.64
CA ILE A 28 11.52 -9.03 -12.39
C ILE A 28 10.03 -9.21 -12.70
N SER A 29 9.19 -8.25 -12.27
CA SER A 29 7.75 -8.29 -12.51
C SER A 29 7.39 -8.18 -13.99
N ALA A 30 8.12 -7.39 -14.77
CA ALA A 30 7.96 -7.29 -16.21
C ALA A 30 8.28 -8.62 -16.90
N ILE A 31 9.35 -9.31 -16.47
CA ILE A 31 9.69 -10.66 -16.94
C ILE A 31 8.57 -11.64 -16.58
N ALA A 32 8.06 -11.60 -15.35
CA ALA A 32 6.97 -12.47 -14.91
C ALA A 32 5.69 -12.26 -15.74
N LEU A 33 5.30 -11.00 -15.98
CA LEU A 33 4.17 -10.65 -16.85
C LEU A 33 4.39 -11.15 -18.28
N TYR A 34 5.57 -10.93 -18.84
CA TYR A 34 5.93 -11.41 -20.17
C TYR A 34 5.78 -12.94 -20.28
N LEU A 35 6.30 -13.69 -19.30
CA LEU A 35 6.19 -15.14 -19.26
C LEU A 35 4.73 -15.60 -19.11
N MET A 36 3.94 -14.97 -18.24
CA MET A 36 2.53 -15.32 -18.06
C MET A 36 1.71 -15.08 -19.34
N ILE A 37 1.96 -13.99 -20.04
CA ILE A 37 1.24 -13.65 -21.28
C ILE A 37 1.66 -14.58 -22.43
N THR A 38 2.96 -14.87 -22.59
CA THR A 38 3.48 -15.55 -23.79
C THR A 38 3.67 -17.06 -23.64
N LYS A 39 3.92 -17.57 -22.43
CA LYS A 39 4.28 -18.98 -22.19
C LYS A 39 3.19 -19.81 -21.50
N THR A 40 2.05 -19.20 -21.14
CA THR A 40 0.96 -19.94 -20.50
C THR A 40 0.20 -20.82 -21.50
N PRO A 41 0.08 -22.14 -21.24
CA PRO A 41 -0.68 -23.04 -22.11
C PRO A 41 -2.19 -22.73 -22.09
N PRO A 42 -2.95 -23.07 -23.14
CA PRO A 42 -4.38 -22.76 -23.23
C PRO A 42 -5.22 -23.21 -22.03
N SER A 43 -4.94 -24.38 -21.46
CA SER A 43 -5.62 -24.92 -20.28
C SER A 43 -5.41 -24.08 -19.02
N GLY A 44 -4.27 -23.38 -18.91
CA GLY A 44 -3.93 -22.52 -17.77
C GLY A 44 -4.38 -21.07 -17.90
N ARG A 45 -4.85 -20.63 -19.09
CA ARG A 45 -5.19 -19.23 -19.37
C ARG A 45 -6.22 -18.63 -18.40
N PRO A 46 -7.29 -19.33 -18.00
CA PRO A 46 -8.24 -18.78 -17.04
C PRO A 46 -7.60 -18.41 -15.69
N PHE A 47 -6.71 -19.27 -15.17
CA PHE A 47 -5.99 -19.00 -13.92
C PHE A 47 -4.93 -17.91 -14.11
N ALA A 48 -4.21 -17.92 -15.23
CA ALA A 48 -3.20 -16.90 -15.53
C ALA A 48 -3.77 -15.49 -15.58
N ARG A 49 -5.04 -15.28 -15.94
CA ARG A 49 -5.70 -13.96 -15.83
C ARG A 49 -5.73 -13.43 -14.40
N TYR A 50 -5.97 -14.31 -13.41
CA TYR A 50 -5.93 -13.93 -12.00
C TYR A 50 -4.50 -13.65 -11.53
N LEU A 51 -3.53 -14.46 -11.98
CA LEU A 51 -2.12 -14.21 -11.68
C LEU A 51 -1.60 -12.91 -12.29
N ILE A 52 -2.03 -12.56 -13.52
CA ILE A 52 -1.70 -11.28 -14.15
C ILE A 52 -2.30 -10.13 -13.35
N CYS A 53 -3.56 -10.25 -12.92
CA CYS A 53 -4.20 -9.24 -12.05
C CYS A 53 -3.42 -9.05 -10.73
N LEU A 54 -3.02 -10.15 -10.09
CA LEU A 54 -2.17 -10.15 -8.92
C LEU A 54 -0.83 -9.44 -9.19
N GLN A 55 -0.14 -9.81 -10.26
CA GLN A 55 1.17 -9.23 -10.59
C GLN A 55 1.06 -7.74 -10.92
N LEU A 56 0.00 -7.30 -11.62
CA LEU A 56 -0.26 -5.88 -11.86
C LEU A 56 -0.54 -5.13 -10.57
N SER A 57 -1.24 -5.75 -9.61
CA SER A 57 -1.49 -5.16 -8.30
C SER A 57 -0.20 -5.01 -7.49
N ILE A 58 0.66 -6.04 -7.50
CA ILE A 58 2.00 -6.00 -6.87
C ILE A 58 2.85 -4.89 -7.51
N VAL A 59 2.92 -4.85 -8.85
CA VAL A 59 3.66 -3.79 -9.56
C VAL A 59 3.12 -2.40 -9.19
N SER A 60 1.80 -2.24 -9.10
CA SER A 60 1.20 -0.97 -8.68
C SER A 60 1.57 -0.60 -7.24
N ALA A 61 1.59 -1.56 -6.32
CA ALA A 61 2.01 -1.34 -4.94
C ALA A 61 3.51 -0.98 -4.85
N ASP A 62 4.37 -1.70 -5.57
CA ASP A 62 5.80 -1.43 -5.63
C ASP A 62 6.11 -0.09 -6.31
N LEU A 63 5.37 0.28 -7.34
CA LEU A 63 5.49 1.57 -8.01
C LEU A 63 5.16 2.71 -7.04
N ASN A 64 4.08 2.53 -6.29
CA ASN A 64 3.67 3.50 -5.27
C ASN A 64 4.68 3.61 -4.13
N PHE A 65 5.11 2.48 -3.57
CA PHE A 65 6.02 2.46 -2.44
C PHE A 65 7.44 2.88 -2.84
N GLY A 66 7.96 2.36 -3.94
CA GLY A 66 9.38 2.45 -4.27
C GLY A 66 9.77 3.61 -5.18
N LEU A 67 8.82 4.25 -5.88
CA LEU A 67 9.12 5.34 -6.82
C LEU A 67 8.24 6.57 -6.61
N LEU A 68 6.91 6.40 -6.61
CA LEU A 68 5.99 7.53 -6.53
C LEU A 68 5.98 8.18 -5.16
N GLY A 69 5.96 7.37 -4.11
CA GLY A 69 5.91 7.82 -2.72
C GLY A 69 7.25 7.82 -2.00
N ALA A 70 8.03 6.74 -2.17
CA ALA A 70 9.26 6.49 -1.42
C ALA A 70 9.14 6.91 0.08
N PRO A 71 8.11 6.41 0.81
CA PRO A 71 7.86 6.87 2.15
C PRO A 71 8.94 6.31 3.09
N THR A 72 9.59 7.18 3.86
CA THR A 72 10.55 6.77 4.89
C THR A 72 9.87 6.90 6.24
N ALA A 73 9.45 5.77 6.84
CA ALA A 73 8.84 5.77 8.16
C ALA A 73 9.87 6.16 9.24
N LEU A 74 9.44 6.99 10.19
CA LEU A 74 10.31 7.54 11.23
C LEU A 74 9.93 6.96 12.60
N TYR A 75 10.51 5.83 12.98
CA TYR A 75 10.30 5.27 14.32
C TYR A 75 10.99 6.13 15.39
N PRO A 76 10.39 6.37 16.57
CA PRO A 76 9.13 5.83 17.09
C PRO A 76 7.88 6.68 16.79
N ILE A 77 8.01 7.76 16.04
CA ILE A 77 6.91 8.69 15.79
C ILE A 77 5.98 8.07 14.72
N PRO A 78 4.66 8.25 14.81
CA PRO A 78 3.75 7.97 13.70
C PRO A 78 3.89 9.02 12.58
N CYS A 79 5.10 9.22 12.07
CA CYS A 79 5.43 10.15 11.00
C CYS A 79 6.31 9.50 9.94
N GLY A 80 6.44 10.17 8.80
CA GLY A 80 7.30 9.75 7.72
C GLY A 80 7.73 10.92 6.85
N LEU A 81 8.76 10.66 6.05
CA LEU A 81 9.20 11.55 4.97
C LEU A 81 8.65 11.03 3.65
N CYS A 82 8.31 11.92 2.73
CA CYS A 82 7.88 11.54 1.39
C CYS A 82 8.88 12.01 0.34
N ASN A 83 9.77 11.11 -0.07
CA ASN A 83 10.88 11.44 -0.97
C ASN A 83 10.62 11.01 -2.43
N GLY A 84 9.43 10.50 -2.72
CA GLY A 84 9.08 10.01 -4.05
C GLY A 84 8.70 11.11 -5.03
N PHE A 85 8.51 10.71 -6.29
CA PHE A 85 8.21 11.62 -7.39
C PHE A 85 6.93 12.45 -7.18
N LEU A 86 5.89 11.89 -6.56
CA LEU A 86 4.64 12.61 -6.31
C LEU A 86 4.81 13.76 -5.32
N CYS A 87 5.60 13.57 -4.27
CA CYS A 87 5.82 14.60 -3.26
C CYS A 87 6.84 15.64 -3.73
N THR A 88 7.95 15.20 -4.34
CA THR A 88 9.05 16.09 -4.74
C THR A 88 8.78 16.90 -6.00
N VAL A 89 8.11 16.31 -7.00
CA VAL A 89 7.88 16.97 -8.30
C VAL A 89 6.48 17.57 -8.42
N PHE A 90 5.45 16.87 -7.91
CA PHE A 90 4.07 17.34 -7.99
C PHE A 90 3.57 18.02 -6.70
N GLY A 91 4.37 18.03 -5.63
CA GLY A 91 3.99 18.65 -4.36
C GLY A 91 2.80 17.97 -3.68
N PHE A 92 2.56 16.68 -3.95
CA PHE A 92 1.49 15.95 -3.27
C PHE A 92 1.84 15.78 -1.80
N SER A 93 0.83 15.82 -0.93
CA SER A 93 1.06 15.55 0.50
C SER A 93 1.47 14.10 0.71
N GLY A 94 2.38 13.85 1.65
CA GLY A 94 2.77 12.49 2.04
C GLY A 94 1.58 11.64 2.49
N HIS A 95 0.53 12.27 3.02
CA HIS A 95 -0.72 11.59 3.31
C HIS A 95 -1.42 11.04 2.05
N ALA A 96 -1.55 11.83 0.99
CA ALA A 96 -2.19 11.37 -0.24
C ALA A 96 -1.47 10.16 -0.83
N VAL A 97 -0.13 10.17 -0.74
CA VAL A 97 0.72 9.04 -1.13
C VAL A 97 0.47 7.81 -0.26
N ILE A 98 0.42 7.97 1.07
CA ILE A 98 0.13 6.86 1.99
C ILE A 98 -1.28 6.31 1.77
N MET A 99 -2.27 7.15 1.45
CA MET A 99 -3.61 6.68 1.08
C MET A 99 -3.56 5.81 -0.18
N LEU A 100 -2.88 6.27 -1.22
CA LEU A 100 -2.70 5.51 -2.46
C LEU A 100 -2.01 4.17 -2.19
N MET A 101 -1.00 4.15 -1.32
CA MET A 101 -0.35 2.93 -0.86
C MET A 101 -1.34 1.96 -0.21
N PHE A 102 -2.21 2.41 0.69
CA PHE A 102 -3.25 1.56 1.30
C PHE A 102 -4.16 0.91 0.27
N PHE A 103 -4.64 1.66 -0.72
CA PHE A 103 -5.46 1.11 -1.80
C PHE A 103 -4.72 0.02 -2.58
N THR A 104 -3.47 0.28 -2.97
CA THR A 104 -2.69 -0.69 -3.77
C THR A 104 -2.37 -1.98 -3.00
N VAL A 105 -2.05 -1.89 -1.70
CA VAL A 105 -1.84 -3.05 -0.85
C VAL A 105 -3.14 -3.83 -0.64
N ALA A 106 -4.26 -3.14 -0.38
CA ALA A 106 -5.56 -3.77 -0.24
C ALA A 106 -5.97 -4.53 -1.52
N TYR A 107 -5.78 -3.93 -2.69
CA TYR A 107 -6.09 -4.58 -3.97
C TYR A 107 -5.14 -5.72 -4.33
N THR A 108 -3.91 -5.68 -3.83
CA THR A 108 -3.01 -6.84 -3.87
C THR A 108 -3.60 -7.99 -3.03
N GLY A 109 -4.05 -7.72 -1.81
CA GLY A 109 -4.76 -8.69 -0.97
C GLY A 109 -6.01 -9.28 -1.63
N VAL A 110 -6.86 -8.44 -2.22
CA VAL A 110 -8.04 -8.88 -2.99
C VAL A 110 -7.64 -9.79 -4.14
N SER A 111 -6.58 -9.45 -4.89
CA SER A 111 -6.10 -10.27 -6.00
C SER A 111 -5.57 -11.63 -5.54
N ILE A 112 -4.91 -11.71 -4.39
CA ILE A 112 -4.50 -12.97 -3.75
C ILE A 112 -5.73 -13.82 -3.43
N ILE A 113 -6.74 -13.25 -2.76
CA ILE A 113 -7.98 -13.94 -2.41
C ILE A 113 -8.68 -14.45 -3.68
N TYR A 114 -8.70 -13.65 -4.75
CA TYR A 114 -9.28 -14.07 -6.02
C TYR A 114 -8.54 -15.27 -6.64
N CYS A 115 -7.21 -15.31 -6.56
CA CYS A 115 -6.44 -16.46 -7.01
C CYS A 115 -6.81 -17.74 -6.24
N PHE A 116 -6.90 -17.66 -4.91
CA PHE A 116 -7.29 -18.79 -4.06
C PHE A 116 -8.73 -19.22 -4.32
N HIS A 117 -9.66 -18.27 -4.39
CA HIS A 117 -11.06 -18.54 -4.66
C HIS A 117 -11.26 -19.18 -6.05
N TYR A 118 -10.54 -18.73 -7.08
CA TYR A 118 -10.57 -19.37 -8.39
C TYR A 118 -10.12 -20.84 -8.31
N LYS A 119 -9.00 -21.12 -7.62
CA LYS A 119 -8.53 -22.50 -7.41
C LYS A 119 -9.57 -23.34 -6.67
N PHE A 120 -10.15 -22.80 -5.60
CA PHE A 120 -11.18 -23.48 -4.81
C PHE A 120 -12.41 -23.85 -5.66
N VAL A 121 -12.97 -22.90 -6.41
CA VAL A 121 -14.12 -23.15 -7.30
C VAL A 121 -13.80 -24.18 -8.38
N THR A 122 -12.58 -24.15 -8.93
CA THR A 122 -12.13 -25.12 -9.94
C THR A 122 -12.06 -26.53 -9.36
N ILE A 123 -11.48 -26.69 -8.16
CA ILE A 123 -11.40 -27.98 -7.46
C ILE A 123 -12.81 -28.50 -7.14
N LEU A 124 -13.69 -27.64 -6.65
CA LEU A 124 -15.07 -28.02 -6.33
C LEU A 124 -15.83 -28.51 -7.57
N ALA A 125 -15.66 -27.84 -8.71
CA ALA A 125 -16.27 -28.26 -9.98
C ALA A 125 -15.76 -29.64 -10.44
N MET A 126 -14.47 -29.92 -10.22
CA MET A 126 -13.88 -31.24 -10.54
C MET A 126 -14.43 -32.34 -9.64
N ILE A 127 -14.56 -32.09 -8.33
CA ILE A 127 -15.07 -33.08 -7.36
C ILE A 127 -16.55 -33.37 -7.58
N CYS A 128 -17.36 -32.33 -7.81
CA CYS A 128 -18.81 -32.49 -7.95
C CYS A 128 -19.25 -32.88 -9.38
N HIS A 129 -18.31 -33.01 -10.32
CA HIS A 129 -18.58 -33.26 -11.75
C HIS A 129 -19.62 -32.33 -12.37
N ARG A 130 -19.77 -31.12 -11.83
CA ARG A 130 -20.75 -30.13 -12.26
C ARG A 130 -20.16 -28.73 -12.19
N PRO A 131 -20.49 -27.83 -13.13
CA PRO A 131 -20.05 -26.45 -13.04
C PRO A 131 -20.68 -25.79 -11.81
N VAL A 132 -19.89 -24.98 -11.09
CA VAL A 132 -20.42 -24.11 -10.05
C VAL A 132 -21.22 -23.00 -10.72
N GLU A 133 -22.43 -22.74 -10.22
CA GLU A 133 -23.31 -21.68 -10.75
C GLU A 133 -22.57 -20.34 -10.82
N SER A 134 -22.70 -19.63 -11.94
CA SER A 134 -21.90 -18.42 -12.22
C SER A 134 -22.15 -17.27 -11.24
N THR A 135 -23.30 -17.24 -10.56
CA THR A 135 -23.74 -16.14 -9.69
C THR A 135 -22.95 -16.09 -8.39
N TRP A 136 -22.80 -17.22 -7.70
CA TRP A 136 -22.15 -17.28 -6.38
C TRP A 136 -20.68 -16.82 -6.40
N PRO A 137 -19.81 -17.30 -7.32
CA PRO A 137 -18.44 -16.84 -7.41
C PRO A 137 -18.31 -15.36 -7.78
N LYS A 138 -19.26 -14.80 -8.54
CA LYS A 138 -19.29 -13.36 -8.87
C LYS A 138 -19.65 -12.53 -7.64
N LEU A 139 -20.71 -12.92 -6.93
CA LEU A 139 -21.14 -12.24 -5.71
C LEU A 139 -20.02 -12.24 -4.65
N PHE A 140 -19.39 -13.39 -4.40
CA PHE A 140 -18.26 -13.49 -3.47
C PHE A 140 -17.14 -12.50 -3.82
N ARG A 141 -16.72 -12.45 -5.10
CA ARG A 141 -15.66 -11.54 -5.54
C ARG A 141 -16.03 -10.08 -5.32
N ILE A 142 -17.25 -9.69 -5.66
CA ILE A 142 -17.74 -8.31 -5.46
C ILE A 142 -17.76 -7.97 -3.96
N SER A 143 -18.27 -8.87 -3.12
CA SER A 143 -18.31 -8.67 -1.67
C SER A 143 -16.92 -8.47 -1.07
N ILE A 144 -15.93 -9.28 -1.47
CA ILE A 144 -14.54 -9.12 -1.03
C ILE A 144 -13.95 -7.77 -1.50
N PHE A 145 -14.21 -7.37 -2.74
CA PHE A 145 -13.74 -6.08 -3.24
C PHE A 145 -14.30 -4.91 -2.43
N ILE A 146 -15.62 -4.92 -2.15
CA ILE A 146 -16.29 -3.90 -1.34
C ILE A 146 -15.72 -3.90 0.09
N LEU A 147 -15.60 -5.08 0.70
CA LEU A 147 -15.09 -5.25 2.07
C LEU A 147 -13.70 -4.64 2.24
N PHE A 148 -12.79 -4.85 1.29
CA PHE A 148 -11.43 -4.28 1.35
C PHE A 148 -11.36 -2.80 0.94
N THR A 149 -12.32 -2.32 0.14
CA THR A 149 -12.36 -0.91 -0.29
C THR A 149 -12.87 0.01 0.82
N ILE A 150 -13.82 -0.45 1.64
CA ILE A 150 -14.43 0.37 2.72
C ILE A 150 -13.37 0.92 3.70
N PRO A 151 -12.46 0.11 4.29
CA PRO A 151 -11.41 0.61 5.17
C PRO A 151 -10.50 1.63 4.49
N CYS A 152 -10.18 1.46 3.20
CA CYS A 152 -9.34 2.39 2.45
C CYS A 152 -10.02 3.77 2.27
N ILE A 153 -11.33 3.77 1.98
CA ILE A 153 -12.12 4.99 1.89
C ILE A 153 -12.22 5.68 3.26
N LEU A 154 -12.50 4.91 4.32
CA LEU A 154 -12.56 5.45 5.69
C LEU A 154 -11.21 6.06 6.09
N GLN A 155 -10.10 5.40 5.80
CA GLN A 155 -8.75 5.91 6.03
C GLN A 155 -8.51 7.23 5.27
N SER A 156 -9.02 7.35 4.04
CA SER A 156 -8.90 8.59 3.24
C SER A 156 -9.62 9.78 3.88
N THR A 157 -10.66 9.54 4.66
CA THR A 157 -11.37 10.60 5.39
C THR A 157 -10.61 11.08 6.64
N LEU A 158 -9.59 10.33 7.09
CA LEU A 158 -8.70 10.71 8.19
C LEU A 158 -7.71 11.83 7.82
N HIS A 159 -7.78 12.37 6.61
CA HIS A 159 -7.07 13.58 6.20
C HIS A 159 -7.17 14.72 7.24
N ARG A 160 -8.27 14.78 7.99
CA ARG A 160 -8.50 15.78 9.05
C ARG A 160 -7.52 15.69 10.24
N SER A 161 -6.81 14.58 10.42
CA SER A 161 -5.80 14.41 11.48
C SER A 161 -4.45 15.11 11.16
N LEU A 162 -4.26 15.60 9.93
CA LEU A 162 -3.00 16.21 9.49
C LEU A 162 -2.65 17.51 10.20
N GLU A 163 -3.64 18.32 10.59
CA GLU A 163 -3.39 19.58 11.29
C GLU A 163 -2.85 19.35 12.72
N GLY A 164 -3.22 18.22 13.35
CA GLY A 164 -2.76 17.85 14.69
C GLY A 164 -1.36 17.20 14.70
N GLY A 165 -0.93 16.60 13.58
CA GLY A 165 0.33 15.86 13.47
C GLY A 165 1.57 16.69 13.87
N PRO A 166 1.83 17.84 13.22
CA PRO A 166 2.97 18.69 13.57
C PRO A 166 2.92 19.20 15.02
N ALA A 167 1.73 19.55 15.53
CA ALA A 167 1.56 19.97 16.92
C ALA A 167 1.87 18.83 17.92
N PHE A 168 1.46 17.60 17.60
CA PHE A 168 1.81 16.41 18.35
C PHE A 168 3.33 16.17 18.37
N VAL A 169 4.01 16.30 17.22
CA VAL A 169 5.47 16.15 17.14
C VAL A 169 6.17 17.25 17.93
N SER A 170 5.77 18.51 17.78
CA SER A 170 6.35 19.64 18.53
C SER A 170 6.26 19.42 20.04
N LYS A 171 5.12 18.88 20.52
CA LYS A 171 4.88 18.64 21.95
C LYS A 171 5.57 17.40 22.49
N SER A 172 5.49 16.28 21.76
CA SER A 172 5.92 14.96 22.24
C SER A 172 7.36 14.62 21.85
N PHE A 173 7.84 15.17 20.73
CA PHE A 173 9.15 14.89 20.13
C PHE A 173 9.80 16.16 19.56
N PRO A 174 10.03 17.21 20.37
CA PRO A 174 10.50 18.51 19.89
C PRO A 174 11.83 18.46 19.12
N THR A 175 12.71 17.49 19.42
CA THR A 175 14.01 17.37 18.72
C THR A 175 13.88 16.92 17.26
N LEU A 176 12.72 16.40 16.87
CA LEU A 176 12.43 15.97 15.50
C LEU A 176 11.53 16.96 14.76
N PHE A 177 11.16 18.09 15.39
CA PHE A 177 10.29 19.09 14.79
C PHE A 177 10.94 19.83 13.61
N TYR A 178 12.28 19.90 13.55
CA TYR A 178 13.00 20.51 12.43
C TYR A 178 12.63 19.88 11.07
N LEU A 179 12.22 18.61 11.05
CA LEU A 179 11.74 17.90 9.84
C LEU A 179 10.46 18.51 9.26
N PHE A 180 9.69 19.24 10.07
CA PHE A 180 8.47 19.93 9.67
C PHE A 180 8.71 21.41 9.37
N GLU A 181 9.80 21.98 9.89
CA GLU A 181 10.20 23.37 9.63
C GLU A 181 10.83 23.50 8.24
N ASP A 182 11.59 22.50 7.83
CA ASP A 182 12.23 22.46 6.51
C ASP A 182 11.34 21.71 5.51
N THR A 183 10.82 22.48 4.54
CA THR A 183 9.94 21.99 3.47
C THR A 183 10.62 20.99 2.53
N GLU A 184 11.96 20.89 2.53
CA GLU A 184 12.67 19.91 1.69
C GLU A 184 12.41 18.47 2.13
N TYR A 185 12.14 18.23 3.41
CA TYR A 185 11.92 16.87 3.94
C TYR A 185 10.53 16.30 3.65
N GLN A 186 9.56 17.13 3.24
CA GLN A 186 8.20 16.70 2.92
C GLN A 186 7.59 15.80 4.02
N ALA A 187 7.80 16.19 5.28
CA ALA A 187 7.39 15.38 6.43
C ALA A 187 5.87 15.40 6.64
N PHE A 188 5.33 14.27 7.08
CA PHE A 188 3.94 14.14 7.50
C PHE A 188 3.86 13.36 8.81
N ALA A 189 2.94 13.74 9.71
CA ALA A 189 2.72 13.07 10.98
C ALA A 189 1.22 12.87 11.23
N TYR A 190 0.91 11.86 12.04
CA TYR A 190 -0.44 11.57 12.51
C TYR A 190 -0.51 11.73 14.03
N ASP A 191 -1.56 12.39 14.52
CA ASP A 191 -1.91 12.34 15.94
C ASP A 191 -3.03 11.33 16.15
N PHE A 192 -2.67 10.13 16.58
CA PHE A 192 -3.64 9.07 16.90
C PHE A 192 -4.48 9.37 18.14
N GLY A 193 -4.12 10.37 18.95
CA GLY A 193 -4.86 10.81 20.12
C GLY A 193 -6.09 11.66 19.79
N VAL A 194 -6.14 12.28 18.61
CA VAL A 194 -7.26 13.15 18.21
C VAL A 194 -8.53 12.35 17.92
N GLU A 195 -8.40 11.13 17.39
CA GLU A 195 -9.55 10.30 17.01
C GLU A 195 -9.32 8.79 17.30
N PRO A 196 -9.22 8.42 18.60
CA PRO A 196 -8.88 7.06 19.01
C PRO A 196 -9.92 6.01 18.55
N ARG A 197 -11.17 6.43 18.32
CA ARG A 197 -12.23 5.57 17.78
C ARG A 197 -11.93 5.13 16.35
N LEU A 198 -11.47 6.04 15.49
CA LEU A 198 -11.12 5.71 14.12
C LEU A 198 -9.82 4.90 14.06
N ALA A 199 -8.84 5.22 14.92
CA ALA A 199 -7.63 4.41 15.05
C ALA A 199 -7.95 2.97 15.49
N ALA A 200 -8.88 2.78 16.43
CA ALA A 200 -9.33 1.46 16.87
C ALA A 200 -10.11 0.70 15.78
N ILE A 201 -11.01 1.38 15.06
CA ILE A 201 -11.73 0.80 13.91
C ILE A 201 -10.74 0.35 12.84
N PHE A 202 -9.75 1.19 12.52
CA PHE A 202 -8.70 0.87 11.57
C PHE A 202 -7.89 -0.36 12.00
N ALA A 203 -7.38 -0.36 13.24
CA ALA A 203 -6.65 -1.51 13.78
C ALA A 203 -7.47 -2.81 13.73
N SER A 204 -8.77 -2.74 14.03
CA SER A 204 -9.67 -3.90 13.98
C SER A 204 -10.03 -4.36 12.56
N ALA A 205 -9.95 -3.49 11.55
CA ALA A 205 -10.23 -3.82 10.16
C ALA A 205 -9.01 -4.43 9.44
N THR A 206 -7.81 -4.25 9.99
CA THR A 206 -6.54 -4.80 9.48
C THR A 206 -6.14 -6.14 10.10
N ILE A 207 -6.90 -6.68 11.06
CA ILE A 207 -6.69 -7.98 11.72
C ILE A 207 -7.74 -8.98 11.20
#